data_AF-A0A9X1YXV7-F1
#
_entry.id   AF-A0A9X1YXV7-F1
#
_cell.length_a   1.000
_cell.length_b   1.000
_cell.length_c   1.000
_cell.angle_alpha   90.00
_cell.angle_beta   90.00
_cell.angle_gamma   90.00
#
_symmetry.space_group_name_H-M   'P 1'
#
loop_
_entity.id
_entity.type
_entity.pdbx_description
1 polymer ?
#
loop_
_entity_poly.entity_id
_entity_poly.type
_entity_poly.pdbx_seq_one_letter_code
_entity_poly.pdbx_strand_id
1 'polypeptide(L)'
;MGLLRAKYDFINNTPYIARRGGSQLMNQIALALGDGSGAGAVQGGPPNVPLVMFVAHDTNISYLRTMLGFTWQQSPYPQNNIPPASTLAFERYREVSSGQRFVHIVFEAQSLDQIRSLQGLSSGNPPLSESFNLDGHCRPSAVGLLCPINEVLARMEQGIDRTAVVPYEYQAR
;
A
#
# COMPACT_ATOMS: atom_id res chain seq x y z
N MET A 1 19.91 8.17 9.99
CA MET A 1 19.01 9.18 10.61
C MET A 1 18.12 8.53 11.68
N GLY A 2 18.52 8.57 12.96
CA GLY A 2 17.72 7.98 14.05
C GLY A 2 16.46 8.81 14.42
N LEU A 3 16.55 10.14 14.38
CA LEU A 3 15.46 11.03 14.79
C LEU A 3 14.21 10.93 13.90
N LEU A 4 14.38 10.83 12.58
CA LEU A 4 13.26 10.66 11.66
C LEU A 4 12.50 9.36 11.95
N ARG A 5 13.23 8.26 12.15
CA ARG A 5 12.64 6.97 12.52
C ARG A 5 11.90 7.07 13.86
N ALA A 6 12.52 7.64 14.88
CA ALA A 6 11.87 7.82 16.18
C ALA A 6 10.58 8.64 16.09
N LYS A 7 10.58 9.72 15.28
CA LYS A 7 9.37 10.51 15.01
C LYS A 7 8.26 9.63 14.42
N TYR A 8 8.58 8.82 13.41
CA TYR A 8 7.59 7.88 12.85
C TYR A 8 7.07 6.91 13.91
N ASP A 9 7.96 6.31 14.70
CA ASP A 9 7.60 5.30 15.70
C ASP A 9 6.67 5.85 16.79
N PHE A 10 6.90 7.08 17.26
CA PHE A 10 6.11 7.69 18.34
C PHE A 10 4.89 8.47 17.87
N ILE A 11 4.83 8.90 16.61
CA ILE A 11 3.72 9.70 16.09
C ILE A 11 2.91 8.87 15.10
N ASN A 12 3.47 8.58 13.94
CA ASN A 12 2.71 8.04 12.83
C ASN A 12 2.36 6.56 12.99
N ASN A 13 3.30 5.77 13.53
CA ASN A 13 3.18 4.31 13.64
C ASN A 13 2.43 3.86 14.89
N THR A 14 1.99 4.78 15.74
CA THR A 14 1.14 4.43 16.88
C THR A 14 -0.18 3.87 16.35
N PRO A 15 -0.59 2.64 16.73
CA PRO A 15 -1.71 1.95 16.09
C PRO A 15 -3.01 2.76 16.05
N TYR A 16 -3.34 3.48 17.13
CA TYR A 16 -4.50 4.38 17.17
C TYR A 16 -4.39 5.52 16.14
N ILE A 17 -3.23 6.19 16.06
CA ILE A 17 -3.00 7.30 15.14
C ILE A 17 -3.04 6.81 13.69
N ALA A 18 -2.34 5.71 13.38
CA ALA A 18 -2.34 5.11 12.06
C ALA A 18 -3.75 4.69 11.62
N ARG A 19 -4.50 4.04 12.52
CA ARG A 19 -5.88 3.63 12.26
C ARG A 19 -6.77 4.82 11.98
N ARG A 20 -6.78 5.85 12.83
CA ARG A 20 -7.59 7.06 12.61
C ARG A 20 -7.19 7.82 11.33
N GLY A 21 -5.90 8.02 11.11
CA GLY A 21 -5.39 8.81 9.98
C GLY A 21 -5.39 8.08 8.64
N GLY A 22 -5.29 6.75 8.64
CA GLY A 22 -5.19 5.92 7.44
C GLY A 22 -6.50 5.31 6.96
N SER A 23 -7.54 5.26 7.80
CA SER A 23 -8.79 4.52 7.50
C SER A 23 -9.47 4.96 6.21
N GLN A 24 -9.58 6.27 5.94
CA GLN A 24 -10.19 6.75 4.70
C GLN A 24 -9.43 6.24 3.47
N LEU A 25 -8.10 6.36 3.46
CA LEU A 25 -7.29 5.93 2.32
C LEU A 25 -7.27 4.41 2.17
N MET A 26 -7.16 3.66 3.27
CA MET A 26 -7.24 2.20 3.25
C MET A 26 -8.59 1.72 2.71
N ASN A 27 -9.69 2.39 3.08
CA ASN A 27 -11.02 2.09 2.54
C ASN A 27 -11.09 2.34 1.03
N GLN A 28 -10.54 3.45 0.52
CA GLN A 28 -10.52 3.72 -0.93
C GLN A 28 -9.70 2.67 -1.69
N ILE A 29 -8.56 2.24 -1.13
CA ILE A 29 -7.74 1.16 -1.71
C ILE A 29 -8.51 -0.17 -1.72
N ALA A 30 -9.17 -0.54 -0.61
CA ALA A 30 -9.97 -1.76 -0.53
C ALA A 30 -11.12 -1.75 -1.54
N LEU A 31 -11.80 -0.61 -1.74
CA LEU A 31 -12.85 -0.45 -2.75
C LEU A 31 -12.32 -0.61 -4.18
N ALA A 32 -11.14 -0.07 -4.50
CA ALA A 32 -10.50 -0.22 -5.80
C ALA A 32 -10.01 -1.65 -6.08
N LEU A 33 -9.55 -2.36 -5.05
CA LEU A 33 -9.11 -3.76 -5.17
C LEU A 33 -10.29 -4.72 -5.31
N GLY A 34 -11.39 -4.46 -4.61
CA GLY A 34 -12.64 -5.16 -4.81
C GLY A 34 -13.26 -4.91 -6.19
N ASP A 35 -14.38 -5.57 -6.47
CA ASP A 35 -15.19 -5.30 -7.67
C ASP A 35 -16.20 -4.15 -7.44
N GLY A 36 -15.91 -3.23 -6.51
CA GLY A 36 -16.85 -2.16 -6.13
C GLY A 36 -18.08 -2.62 -5.34
N SER A 37 -18.15 -3.89 -4.92
CA SER A 37 -19.32 -4.52 -4.29
C SER A 37 -19.16 -4.88 -2.80
N GLY A 38 -18.18 -4.31 -2.11
CA GLY A 38 -17.92 -4.59 -0.69
C GLY A 38 -19.12 -4.26 0.20
N ALA A 39 -19.61 -5.26 0.94
CA ALA A 39 -20.63 -5.07 1.97
C ALA A 39 -20.14 -4.05 3.01
N GLY A 40 -20.89 -2.95 3.18
CA GLY A 40 -20.53 -1.87 4.11
C GLY A 40 -19.77 -0.69 3.48
N ALA A 41 -19.65 -0.63 2.15
CA ALA A 41 -19.17 0.57 1.46
C ALA A 41 -20.05 1.78 1.82
N VAL A 42 -19.44 2.79 2.43
CA VAL A 42 -20.01 4.14 2.43
C VAL A 42 -20.11 4.57 0.96
N GLN A 43 -21.21 5.20 0.54
CA GLN A 43 -21.37 5.67 -0.84
C GLN A 43 -20.12 6.46 -1.30
N GLY A 44 -19.66 6.16 -2.51
CA GLY A 44 -18.44 6.74 -3.07
C GLY A 44 -17.25 5.76 -3.05
N GLY A 45 -16.47 5.77 -4.12
CA GLY A 45 -15.30 4.92 -4.31
C GLY A 45 -14.53 5.33 -5.55
N PRO A 46 -13.27 4.88 -5.72
CA PRO A 46 -12.47 5.27 -6.87
C PRO A 46 -13.12 4.82 -8.17
N PRO A 47 -12.87 5.53 -9.29
CA PRO A 47 -13.38 5.11 -10.58
C PRO A 47 -12.89 3.69 -10.93
N ASN A 48 -13.73 2.91 -11.59
CA ASN A 48 -13.37 1.57 -12.06
C ASN A 48 -12.48 1.67 -13.30
N VAL A 49 -11.20 1.98 -13.08
CA VAL A 49 -10.18 2.15 -14.12
C VAL A 49 -9.00 1.22 -13.85
N PRO A 50 -8.19 0.87 -14.88
CA PRO A 50 -7.05 -0.03 -14.72
C PRO A 50 -5.96 0.48 -13.76
N LEU A 51 -5.89 1.81 -13.55
CA LEU A 51 -4.92 2.44 -12.66
C LEU A 51 -5.58 3.59 -11.87
N VAL A 52 -5.53 3.48 -10.55
CA VAL A 52 -5.85 4.58 -9.63
C VAL A 52 -4.56 5.00 -8.94
N MET A 53 -4.24 6.30 -9.00
CA MET A 53 -3.04 6.85 -8.38
C MET A 53 -3.41 7.87 -7.30
N PHE A 54 -2.95 7.62 -6.08
CA PHE A 54 -3.07 8.53 -4.96
C PHE A 54 -1.71 9.21 -4.72
N VAL A 55 -1.66 10.52 -4.90
CA VAL A 55 -0.45 11.32 -4.61
C VAL A 55 -0.67 12.05 -3.29
N ALA A 56 0.15 11.72 -2.30
CA ALA A 56 -0.04 12.16 -0.92
C ALA A 56 1.31 12.36 -0.20
N HIS A 57 1.32 12.23 1.13
CA HIS A 57 2.51 12.42 1.95
C HIS A 57 3.07 11.08 2.44
N ASP A 58 4.33 11.14 2.89
CA ASP A 58 5.00 10.06 3.61
C ASP A 58 4.18 9.53 4.80
N THR A 59 3.45 10.41 5.46
CA THR A 59 2.57 10.14 6.59
C THR A 59 1.44 9.19 6.22
N ASN A 60 0.89 9.29 5.01
CA ASN A 60 -0.15 8.39 4.53
C ASN A 60 0.40 6.97 4.33
N ILE A 61 1.56 6.83 3.69
CA ILE A 61 2.24 5.54 3.53
C ILE A 61 2.58 4.93 4.90
N SER A 62 3.03 5.76 5.85
CA SER A 62 3.31 5.34 7.22
C SER A 62 2.08 4.78 7.92
N TYR A 63 0.91 5.40 7.75
CA TYR A 63 -0.34 4.88 8.32
C TYR A 63 -0.72 3.54 7.67
N LEU A 64 -0.71 3.47 6.33
CA LEU A 64 -1.10 2.26 5.60
C LEU A 64 -0.22 1.07 5.97
N ARG A 65 1.11 1.24 5.98
CA ARG A 65 2.02 0.15 6.34
C ARG A 65 1.81 -0.32 7.78
N THR A 66 1.55 0.60 8.72
CA THR A 66 1.27 0.26 10.12
C THR A 66 -0.04 -0.51 10.24
N MET A 67 -1.09 -0.09 9.54
CA MET A 67 -2.38 -0.80 9.51
C MET A 67 -2.25 -2.22 8.92
N LEU A 68 -1.40 -2.40 7.91
CA LEU A 68 -1.15 -3.71 7.31
C LEU A 68 -0.26 -4.60 8.19
N GLY A 69 0.61 -3.99 9.01
CA GLY A 69 1.73 -4.69 9.65
C GLY A 69 2.90 -4.90 8.70
N PHE A 70 3.00 -4.09 7.64
CA PHE A 70 4.05 -4.18 6.64
C PHE A 70 5.29 -3.37 7.07
N THR A 71 6.42 -4.03 7.16
CA THR A 71 7.73 -3.43 7.45
C THR A 71 8.71 -3.76 6.34
N TRP A 72 9.68 -2.86 6.11
CA TRP A 72 10.71 -3.05 5.08
C TRP A 72 12.05 -2.48 5.52
N GLN A 73 13.10 -2.93 4.84
CA GLN A 73 14.46 -2.46 5.07
C GLN A 73 15.24 -2.41 3.74
N GLN A 74 15.12 -1.28 3.04
CA GLN A 74 15.80 -1.04 1.76
C GLN A 74 17.14 -0.34 1.97
N SER A 75 18.25 -1.06 2.00
CA SER A 75 19.59 -0.46 2.15
C SER A 75 19.86 0.57 1.04
N PRO A 76 20.43 1.77 1.34
CA PRO A 76 21.03 2.19 2.62
C PRO A 76 20.07 2.93 3.56
N TYR A 77 18.76 2.94 3.29
CA TYR A 77 17.81 3.64 4.14
C TYR A 77 17.69 2.98 5.52
N PRO A 78 17.36 3.72 6.59
CA PRO A 78 16.93 3.12 7.84
C PRO A 78 15.65 2.27 7.66
N GLN A 79 15.40 1.36 8.60
CA GLN A 79 14.18 0.55 8.61
C GLN A 79 12.93 1.42 8.50
N ASN A 80 11.98 0.99 7.67
CA ASN A 80 10.70 1.66 7.42
C ASN A 80 10.80 3.12 6.94
N ASN A 81 11.93 3.52 6.36
CA ASN A 81 12.04 4.84 5.75
C ASN A 81 11.11 4.96 4.55
N ILE A 82 10.59 6.17 4.31
CA ILE A 82 9.71 6.49 3.19
C ILE A 82 10.38 7.61 2.39
N PRO A 83 11.22 7.27 1.40
CA PRO A 83 11.93 8.27 0.60
C PRO A 83 10.96 9.08 -0.29
N PRO A 84 11.40 10.24 -0.81
CA PRO A 84 10.63 11.00 -1.79
C PRO A 84 10.24 10.14 -3.00
N ALA A 85 9.00 10.33 -3.49
CA ALA A 85 8.44 9.61 -4.63
C ALA A 85 8.46 8.08 -4.51
N SER A 86 8.56 7.54 -3.29
CA SER A 86 8.32 6.12 -3.04
C SER A 86 6.83 5.78 -3.18
N THR A 87 6.55 4.53 -3.53
CA THR A 87 5.21 4.06 -3.86
C THR A 87 4.89 2.82 -3.04
N LEU A 88 3.70 2.80 -2.41
CA LEU A 88 3.09 1.57 -1.91
C LEU A 88 2.03 1.14 -2.92
N ALA A 89 2.35 0.16 -3.74
CA ALA A 89 1.50 -0.33 -4.83
C ALA A 89 0.68 -1.56 -4.39
N PHE A 90 -0.54 -1.64 -4.90
CA PHE A 90 -1.45 -2.77 -4.73
C PHE A 90 -1.91 -3.22 -6.12
N GLU A 91 -1.39 -4.36 -6.58
CA GLU A 91 -1.59 -4.84 -7.94
C GLU A 91 -2.51 -6.06 -7.92
N ARG A 92 -3.66 -5.97 -8.61
CA ARG A 92 -4.63 -7.07 -8.68
C ARG A 92 -4.29 -8.00 -9.85
N TYR A 93 -4.12 -9.28 -9.54
CA TYR A 93 -3.89 -10.34 -10.52
C TYR A 93 -5.07 -11.32 -10.56
N ARG A 94 -5.27 -11.94 -11.73
CA ARG A 94 -6.21 -13.04 -11.92
C ARG A 94 -5.48 -14.23 -12.53
N GLU A 95 -5.52 -15.37 -11.86
CA GLU A 95 -4.99 -16.62 -12.39
C GLU A 95 -5.89 -17.11 -13.53
N VAL A 96 -5.29 -17.40 -14.69
CA VAL A 96 -6.04 -17.78 -15.90
C VAL A 96 -6.71 -19.15 -15.75
N SER A 97 -6.05 -20.10 -15.11
CA SER A 97 -6.52 -21.49 -14.98
C SER A 97 -7.71 -21.63 -14.04
N SER A 98 -7.71 -20.94 -12.90
CA SER A 98 -8.74 -21.06 -11.87
C SER A 98 -9.71 -19.87 -11.85
N GLY A 99 -9.33 -18.74 -12.45
CA GLY A 99 -10.04 -17.47 -12.30
C GLY A 99 -9.84 -16.81 -10.93
N GLN A 100 -9.07 -17.42 -10.02
CA GLN A 100 -8.83 -16.91 -8.67
C GLN A 100 -8.07 -15.58 -8.72
N ARG A 101 -8.41 -14.67 -7.82
CA ARG A 101 -7.81 -13.34 -7.73
C ARG A 101 -6.81 -13.24 -6.58
N PHE A 102 -5.74 -12.50 -6.85
CA PHE A 102 -4.65 -12.25 -5.93
C PHE A 102 -4.30 -10.77 -5.94
N VAL A 103 -3.56 -10.33 -4.92
CA VAL A 103 -2.96 -9.01 -4.86
C VAL A 103 -1.47 -9.17 -4.57
N HIS A 104 -0.63 -8.47 -5.33
CA HIS A 104 0.75 -8.20 -4.96
C HIS A 104 0.81 -6.81 -4.31
N ILE A 105 1.32 -6.73 -3.09
CA ILE A 105 1.53 -5.45 -2.41
C ILE A 105 3.03 -5.25 -2.28
N VAL A 106 3.52 -4.13 -2.81
CA VAL A 106 4.96 -3.85 -2.91
C VAL A 106 5.24 -2.41 -2.49
N PHE A 107 6.31 -2.21 -1.73
CA PHE A 107 6.88 -0.90 -1.47
C PHE A 107 8.10 -0.68 -2.34
N GLU A 108 8.08 0.37 -3.16
CA GLU A 108 9.14 0.70 -4.10
C GLU A 108 9.72 2.08 -3.82
N ALA A 109 11.04 2.21 -3.90
CA ALA A 109 11.73 3.48 -3.78
C ALA A 109 13.02 3.50 -4.59
N GLN A 110 13.42 4.68 -5.07
CA GLN A 110 14.75 4.85 -5.63
C GLN A 110 15.80 4.89 -4.51
N SER A 111 16.99 4.34 -4.78
CA SER A 111 18.15 4.54 -3.91
C SER A 111 18.57 6.02 -3.87
N LEU A 112 19.35 6.41 -2.86
CA LEU A 112 19.87 7.78 -2.78
C LEU A 112 20.72 8.16 -4.00
N ASP A 113 21.48 7.21 -4.53
CA ASP A 113 22.32 7.42 -5.71
C ASP A 113 21.49 7.52 -6.99
N GLN A 114 20.45 6.70 -7.14
CA GLN A 114 19.49 6.79 -8.24
C GLN A 114 18.84 8.19 -8.27
N ILE A 115 18.39 8.69 -7.12
CA ILE A 115 17.82 10.04 -7.00
C ILE A 115 18.89 11.10 -7.32
N ARG A 116 20.07 11.03 -6.70
CA ARG A 116 21.13 12.04 -6.84
C ARG A 116 21.63 12.16 -8.28
N SER A 117 21.71 11.05 -9.00
CA SER A 117 22.21 11.00 -10.37
C SER A 117 21.10 11.11 -11.43
N LEU A 118 19.83 11.27 -11.01
CA LEU A 118 18.66 11.25 -11.90
C LEU A 118 18.66 10.00 -12.80
N GLN A 119 19.00 8.86 -12.21
CA GLN A 119 19.21 7.63 -12.97
C GLN A 119 17.90 7.13 -13.58
N GLY A 120 17.91 6.83 -14.89
CA GLY A 120 16.77 6.20 -15.55
C GLY A 120 16.48 4.82 -14.95
N LEU A 121 15.22 4.59 -14.59
CA LEU A 121 14.75 3.30 -14.08
C LEU A 121 14.41 2.37 -15.24
N SER A 122 14.79 1.09 -15.12
CA SER A 122 14.52 0.04 -16.11
C SER A 122 14.59 -1.33 -15.45
N SER A 123 14.32 -2.41 -16.19
CA SER A 123 14.53 -3.77 -15.68
C SER A 123 15.99 -4.06 -15.32
N GLY A 124 16.96 -3.44 -16.01
CA GLY A 124 18.40 -3.56 -15.70
C GLY A 124 18.88 -2.62 -14.60
N ASN A 125 18.07 -1.65 -14.20
CA ASN A 125 18.32 -0.73 -13.09
C ASN A 125 16.99 -0.46 -12.36
N PRO A 126 16.43 -1.45 -11.66
CA PRO A 126 15.13 -1.31 -11.03
C PRO A 126 15.22 -0.40 -9.79
N PRO A 127 14.09 0.17 -9.33
CA PRO A 127 14.03 0.72 -7.99
C PRO A 127 14.28 -0.38 -6.94
N LEU A 128 14.55 0.03 -5.71
CA LEU A 128 14.52 -0.86 -4.55
C LEU A 128 13.08 -1.30 -4.31
N SER A 129 12.86 -2.57 -4.00
CA SER A 129 11.52 -3.13 -3.77
C SER A 129 11.50 -4.04 -2.53
N GLU A 130 10.36 -4.05 -1.84
CA GLU A 130 10.03 -5.02 -0.78
C GLU A 130 8.59 -5.48 -0.98
N SER A 131 8.34 -6.79 -0.94
CA SER A 131 6.99 -7.35 -1.05
C SER A 131 6.38 -7.62 0.33
N PHE A 132 5.11 -7.26 0.49
CA PHE A 132 4.33 -7.62 1.67
C PHE A 132 4.04 -9.12 1.68
N ASN A 133 4.18 -9.73 2.86
CA ASN A 133 3.78 -11.11 3.11
C ASN A 133 2.67 -11.15 4.17
N LEU A 134 1.52 -11.69 3.81
CA LEU A 134 0.39 -11.91 4.71
C LEU A 134 0.61 -13.19 5.52
N ASP A 135 1.47 -13.12 6.55
CA ASP A 135 1.69 -14.19 7.52
C ASP A 135 1.97 -15.59 6.89
N GLY A 136 2.58 -15.63 5.70
CA GLY A 136 2.89 -16.87 4.97
C GLY A 136 1.78 -17.39 4.05
N HIS A 137 0.64 -16.70 3.95
CA HIS A 137 -0.49 -17.05 3.08
C HIS A 137 -0.26 -16.67 1.61
N CYS A 138 0.81 -15.93 1.31
CA CYS A 138 1.12 -15.53 -0.05
C CYS A 138 2.02 -16.55 -0.75
N ARG A 139 1.87 -16.71 -2.06
CA ARG A 139 2.64 -17.65 -2.88
C ARG A 139 3.61 -16.91 -3.82
N PRO A 140 4.87 -17.37 -3.94
CA PRO A 140 5.80 -16.82 -4.93
C PRO A 140 5.28 -17.01 -6.36
N SER A 141 5.57 -16.05 -7.25
CA SER A 141 5.21 -16.10 -8.66
C SER A 141 6.23 -15.31 -9.51
N ALA A 142 6.09 -15.38 -10.83
CA ALA A 142 6.91 -14.60 -11.77
C ALA A 142 6.71 -13.07 -11.65
N VAL A 143 5.60 -12.62 -11.06
CA VAL A 143 5.25 -11.20 -10.89
C VAL A 143 5.40 -10.72 -9.43
N GLY A 144 6.03 -11.53 -8.57
CA GLY A 144 6.21 -11.23 -7.15
C GLY A 144 5.37 -12.11 -6.24
N LEU A 145 5.20 -11.68 -4.99
CA LEU A 145 4.53 -12.44 -3.95
C LEU A 145 3.01 -12.18 -3.99
N LEU A 146 2.23 -13.21 -4.35
CA LEU A 146 0.78 -13.09 -4.57
C LEU A 146 -0.01 -13.56 -3.36
N CYS A 147 -0.76 -12.65 -2.74
CA CYS A 147 -1.63 -12.93 -1.61
C CYS A 147 -3.09 -13.10 -2.06
N PRO A 148 -3.88 -14.04 -1.52
CA PRO A 148 -5.30 -14.17 -1.85
C PRO A 148 -6.07 -12.88 -1.58
N ILE A 149 -6.80 -12.35 -2.58
CA ILE A 149 -7.40 -11.02 -2.47
C ILE A 149 -8.39 -10.90 -1.31
N ASN A 150 -9.16 -11.96 -1.03
CA ASN A 150 -10.16 -11.95 0.03
C ASN A 150 -9.53 -11.83 1.42
N GLU A 151 -8.36 -12.46 1.63
CA GLU A 151 -7.65 -12.41 2.91
C GLU A 151 -7.00 -11.03 3.11
N VAL A 152 -6.46 -10.44 2.04
CA VAL A 152 -5.97 -9.06 2.05
C VAL A 152 -7.08 -8.08 2.38
N LEU A 153 -8.24 -8.19 1.73
CA LEU A 153 -9.39 -7.32 1.99
C LEU A 153 -9.92 -7.50 3.42
N ALA A 154 -9.96 -8.73 3.94
CA ALA A 154 -10.33 -8.99 5.33
C ALA A 154 -9.34 -8.35 6.31
N ARG A 155 -8.03 -8.42 6.04
CA ARG A 155 -6.99 -7.76 6.84
C ARG A 155 -7.14 -6.24 6.84
N MET A 156 -7.40 -5.65 5.67
CA MET A 156 -7.67 -4.20 5.56
C MET A 156 -8.90 -3.81 6.37
N GLU A 157 -9.99 -4.55 6.22
CA GLU A 157 -11.26 -4.29 6.90
C GLU A 157 -11.13 -4.30 8.42
N GLN A 158 -10.42 -5.28 8.96
CA GLN A 158 -10.14 -5.37 10.40
C GLN A 158 -9.37 -4.15 10.93
N GLY A 159 -8.48 -3.58 10.11
CA GLY A 159 -7.67 -2.41 10.45
C GLY A 159 -8.42 -1.08 10.33
N ILE A 160 -9.49 -1.00 9.52
CA ILE A 160 -10.24 0.24 9.30
C ILE A 160 -11.05 0.61 10.55
N ASP A 161 -10.99 1.87 10.97
CA ASP A 161 -11.94 2.50 11.90
C ASP A 161 -13.06 3.16 11.08
N ARG A 162 -14.25 2.57 11.13
CA ARG A 162 -15.43 3.06 10.40
C ARG A 162 -15.90 4.44 10.84
N THR A 163 -15.56 4.89 12.05
CA THR A 163 -15.87 6.26 12.50
C THR A 163 -14.89 7.32 11.94
N ALA A 164 -13.83 6.88 11.26
CA ALA A 164 -12.86 7.72 10.57
C ALA A 164 -12.99 7.64 9.02
N VAL A 165 -14.08 7.03 8.53
CA VAL A 165 -14.40 6.95 7.10
C VAL A 165 -15.57 7.89 6.81
N VAL A 166 -15.43 8.70 5.77
CA VAL A 166 -16.47 9.62 5.30
C VAL A 166 -16.79 9.36 3.83
N PRO A 167 -18.02 9.68 3.38
CA PRO A 167 -18.34 9.65 1.94
C PRO A 167 -17.34 10.50 1.15
N TYR A 168 -16.92 9.99 -0.01
CA TYR A 168 -16.03 10.72 -0.91
C TYR A 168 -16.43 10.48 -2.35
N GLU A 169 -16.70 11.55 -3.09
CA GLU A 169 -17.07 11.49 -4.49
C GLU A 169 -15.90 11.95 -5.36
N TYR A 170 -15.54 11.12 -6.34
CA TYR A 170 -14.58 11.49 -7.37
C TYR A 170 -15.31 12.32 -8.42
N GLN A 171 -14.82 13.53 -8.67
CA GLN A 171 -15.35 14.34 -9.76
C GLN A 171 -15.02 13.68 -11.09
N ALA A 172 -16.05 13.42 -11.90
CA ALA A 172 -15.87 13.07 -13.30
C ALA A 172 -15.22 14.27 -14.01
N ARG A 173 -14.08 14.04 -14.66
CA ARG A 173 -13.49 15.00 -15.60
C ARG A 173 -14.07 14.76 -16.99
#